data_AF-A0A964BI36-F1
#
_entry.id   AF-A0A964BI36-F1
#
_cell.length_a   1.000
_cell.length_b   1.000
_cell.length_c   1.000
_cell.angle_alpha   90.00
_cell.angle_beta   90.00
_cell.angle_gamma   90.00
#
_symmetry.space_group_name_H-M   'P 1'
#
loop_
_entity.id
_entity.type
_entity.pdbx_description
1 polymer ?
#
loop_
_entity_poly.entity_id
_entity_poly.type
_entity_poly.pdbx_seq_one_letter_code
_entity_poly.pdbx_strand_id
1 'polypeptide(L)'
;MNDLMLSSLKSYWERLRAGRIAPYRAEIDPRQFESALENMFIIERLAPENMRIRLAGMKICEMMGMEVRGMQPGYLIDEADRARFDRLLTVVMGEPAVVELQLEAHGPGGGYRASMLLMPLRSDFGDINRVLGCTSGDGELFAAPLAFSIRDVAVTPIEPSQSGESKQLLPGFAEDQADFAPATPAPPKLRAIEGNPNAPTTPRDTTRKFRVIDGK
;
A
#
# COMPACT_ATOMS: atom_id res chain seq x y z
N MET A 1 -21.17 -8.30 -14.24
CA MET A 1 -21.49 -8.09 -12.81
C MET A 1 -22.95 -7.71 -12.64
N ASN A 2 -23.77 -8.51 -11.94
CA ASN A 2 -25.17 -8.17 -11.61
C ASN A 2 -25.35 -7.58 -10.20
N ASP A 3 -24.24 -7.32 -9.50
CA ASP A 3 -24.23 -6.81 -8.13
C ASP A 3 -24.10 -5.27 -8.10
N LEU A 4 -25.04 -4.60 -7.43
CA LEU A 4 -25.11 -3.13 -7.36
C LEU A 4 -23.97 -2.51 -6.52
N MET A 5 -23.54 -3.18 -5.45
CA MET A 5 -22.45 -2.69 -4.59
C MET A 5 -21.12 -2.75 -5.36
N LEU A 6 -20.82 -3.91 -5.97
CA LEU A 6 -19.58 -4.09 -6.72
C LEU A 6 -19.53 -3.17 -7.95
N SER A 7 -20.64 -3.02 -8.67
CA SER A 7 -20.72 -2.12 -9.84
C SER A 7 -20.56 -0.64 -9.46
N SER A 8 -21.13 -0.21 -8.33
CA SER A 8 -20.94 1.14 -7.79
C SER A 8 -19.48 1.40 -7.42
N LEU A 9 -18.83 0.46 -6.72
CA LEU A 9 -17.43 0.57 -6.35
C LEU A 9 -16.50 0.58 -7.58
N LYS A 10 -16.75 -0.30 -8.55
CA LYS A 10 -16.03 -0.32 -9.84
C LYS A 10 -16.15 1.03 -10.56
N SER A 11 -17.35 1.58 -10.62
CA SER A 11 -17.61 2.87 -11.26
C SER A 11 -16.91 4.03 -10.53
N TYR A 12 -16.85 3.98 -9.20
CA TYR A 12 -16.08 4.94 -8.41
C TYR A 12 -14.58 4.85 -8.73
N TRP A 13 -14.00 3.65 -8.71
CA TRP A 13 -12.60 3.42 -9.03
C TRP A 13 -12.26 3.88 -10.46
N GLU A 14 -13.15 3.64 -11.42
CA GLU A 14 -13.02 4.06 -12.82
C GLU A 14 -12.99 5.59 -12.95
N ARG A 15 -13.87 6.30 -12.23
CA ARG A 15 -13.82 7.77 -12.19
C ARG A 15 -12.54 8.28 -11.54
N LEU A 16 -12.08 7.61 -10.48
CA LEU A 16 -10.88 8.01 -9.75
C LEU A 16 -9.61 7.86 -10.60
N ARG A 17 -9.48 6.77 -11.36
CA ARG A 17 -8.32 6.56 -12.24
C ARG A 17 -8.26 7.60 -13.36
N ALA A 18 -9.40 8.14 -13.80
CA ALA A 18 -9.49 9.20 -14.80
C ALA A 18 -8.64 8.92 -16.06
N GLY A 19 -8.72 7.68 -16.59
CA GLY A 19 -7.97 7.24 -17.76
C GLY A 19 -6.54 6.75 -17.50
N ARG A 20 -6.00 6.93 -16.29
CA ARG A 20 -4.73 6.31 -15.86
C ARG A 20 -4.89 4.79 -15.67
N ILE A 21 -3.78 4.06 -15.66
CA ILE A 21 -3.75 2.61 -15.41
C ILE A 21 -4.39 2.22 -14.06
N ALA A 22 -4.14 3.02 -13.02
CA ALA A 22 -4.70 2.82 -11.69
C ALA A 22 -4.64 4.15 -10.92
N PRO A 23 -5.60 4.43 -10.02
CA PRO A 23 -5.53 5.56 -9.12
C PRO A 23 -4.51 5.30 -7.99
N TYR A 24 -4.04 6.37 -7.36
CA TYR A 24 -3.27 6.27 -6.12
C TYR A 24 -4.15 5.85 -4.96
N ARG A 25 -3.59 5.04 -4.06
CA ARG A 25 -4.27 4.68 -2.81
C ARG A 25 -4.67 5.93 -2.00
N ALA A 26 -3.85 6.97 -1.99
CA ALA A 26 -4.13 8.22 -1.27
C ALA A 26 -5.35 9.00 -1.82
N GLU A 27 -5.73 8.78 -3.08
CA GLU A 27 -6.90 9.45 -3.70
C GLU A 27 -8.24 8.82 -3.26
N ILE A 28 -8.21 7.64 -2.62
CA ILE A 28 -9.42 6.95 -2.19
C ILE A 28 -10.05 7.69 -1.00
N ASP A 29 -11.27 8.17 -1.23
CA ASP A 29 -12.16 8.71 -0.19
C ASP A 29 -13.25 7.69 0.16
N PRO A 30 -13.17 7.02 1.33
CA PRO A 30 -14.11 5.98 1.73
C PRO A 30 -15.57 6.45 1.86
N ARG A 31 -15.80 7.75 2.03
CA ARG A 31 -17.15 8.33 2.15
C ARG A 31 -17.97 8.24 0.85
N GLN A 32 -17.29 8.02 -0.27
CA GLN A 32 -17.94 7.94 -1.59
C GLN A 32 -18.52 6.55 -1.90
N PHE A 33 -18.28 5.55 -1.05
CA PHE A 33 -18.72 4.16 -1.24
C PHE A 33 -18.96 3.44 0.10
N GLU A 34 -19.58 4.13 1.06
CA GLU A 34 -19.79 3.66 2.44
C GLU A 34 -20.40 2.25 2.53
N SER A 35 -21.36 1.93 1.66
CA SER A 35 -22.03 0.62 1.61
C SER A 35 -21.09 -0.55 1.29
N ALA A 36 -19.93 -0.30 0.67
CA ALA A 36 -18.95 -1.32 0.33
C ALA A 36 -17.84 -1.49 1.38
N LEU A 37 -17.74 -0.60 2.39
CA LEU A 37 -16.60 -0.57 3.32
C LEU A 37 -16.49 -1.83 4.19
N GLU A 38 -17.61 -2.42 4.60
CA GLU A 38 -17.58 -3.66 5.39
C GLU A 38 -17.09 -4.86 4.57
N ASN A 39 -17.27 -4.79 3.25
CA ASN A 39 -16.97 -5.86 2.30
C ASN A 39 -15.61 -5.68 1.61
N MET A 40 -14.93 -4.56 1.83
CA MET A 40 -13.70 -4.24 1.14
C MET A 40 -12.48 -4.81 1.85
N PHE A 41 -11.39 -4.95 1.09
CA PHE A 41 -10.08 -5.22 1.63
C PHE A 41 -9.01 -4.59 0.73
N ILE A 42 -7.80 -4.43 1.26
CA ILE A 42 -6.65 -3.97 0.48
C ILE A 42 -5.53 -4.97 0.64
N ILE A 43 -5.01 -5.46 -0.47
CA ILE A 43 -3.82 -6.30 -0.53
C ILE A 43 -2.63 -5.41 -0.93
N GLU A 44 -1.47 -5.66 -0.34
CA GLU A 44 -0.20 -5.07 -0.72
C GLU A 44 0.82 -6.16 -1.03
N ARG A 45 1.50 -6.04 -2.17
CA ARG A 45 2.66 -6.87 -2.54
C ARG A 45 3.92 -6.27 -1.95
N LEU A 46 4.62 -7.04 -1.11
CA LEU A 46 5.89 -6.69 -0.48
C LEU A 46 7.09 -7.27 -1.25
N ALA A 47 6.89 -8.43 -1.88
CA ALA A 47 7.82 -9.09 -2.78
C ALA A 47 7.01 -9.94 -3.78
N PRO A 48 7.60 -10.48 -4.87
CA PRO A 48 6.86 -11.24 -5.89
C PRO A 48 5.92 -12.31 -5.31
N GLU A 49 6.38 -13.10 -4.34
CA GLU A 49 5.62 -14.18 -3.69
C GLU A 49 5.10 -13.82 -2.29
N ASN A 50 5.12 -12.54 -1.91
CA ASN A 50 4.74 -12.11 -0.57
C ASN A 50 3.74 -10.97 -0.65
N MET A 51 2.48 -11.31 -0.45
CA MET A 51 1.37 -10.36 -0.39
C MET A 51 0.72 -10.40 0.98
N ARG A 52 0.24 -9.25 1.45
CA ARG A 52 -0.39 -9.09 2.75
C ARG A 52 -1.68 -8.31 2.65
N ILE A 53 -2.72 -8.76 3.33
CA ILE A 53 -3.92 -7.96 3.56
C ILE A 53 -3.54 -6.83 4.52
N ARG A 54 -3.69 -5.58 4.11
CA ARG A 54 -3.40 -4.38 4.92
C ARG A 54 -4.65 -3.79 5.56
N LEU A 55 -5.79 -4.02 4.94
CA LEU A 55 -7.10 -3.58 5.40
C LEU A 55 -8.11 -4.68 5.08
N ALA A 56 -9.02 -4.94 6.00
CA ALA A 56 -10.19 -5.78 5.79
C ALA A 56 -11.38 -5.14 6.50
N GLY A 57 -12.50 -5.07 5.80
CA GLY A 57 -13.78 -4.66 6.34
C GLY A 57 -14.36 -5.73 7.26
N MET A 58 -15.33 -5.33 8.08
CA MET A 58 -15.87 -6.18 9.15
C MET A 58 -16.48 -7.48 8.63
N LYS A 59 -17.23 -7.43 7.51
CA LYS A 59 -17.81 -8.64 6.90
C LYS A 59 -16.76 -9.61 6.39
N ILE A 60 -15.60 -9.12 5.92
CA ILE A 60 -14.47 -9.99 5.56
C ILE A 60 -13.96 -10.73 6.80
N CYS A 61 -13.77 -10.03 7.92
CA CYS A 61 -13.33 -10.65 9.17
C CYS A 61 -14.38 -11.63 9.73
N GLU A 62 -15.67 -11.31 9.62
CA GLU A 62 -16.77 -12.21 10.02
C GLU A 62 -16.78 -13.51 9.19
N MET A 63 -16.66 -13.41 7.87
CA MET A 63 -16.55 -14.58 6.98
C MET A 63 -15.36 -15.47 7.35
N MET A 64 -14.26 -14.88 7.81
CA MET A 64 -13.05 -15.60 8.19
C MET A 64 -13.02 -15.99 9.67
N GLY A 65 -13.94 -15.50 10.50
CA GLY A 65 -14.01 -15.77 11.94
C GLY A 65 -12.87 -15.15 12.75
N MET A 66 -12.06 -14.28 12.14
CA MET A 66 -10.90 -13.65 12.76
C MET A 66 -10.49 -12.38 12.01
N GLU A 67 -9.68 -11.55 12.66
CA GLU A 67 -9.00 -10.43 12.01
C GLU A 67 -7.97 -10.95 11.00
N VAL A 68 -8.09 -10.55 9.74
CA VAL A 68 -7.24 -11.05 8.64
C VAL A 68 -6.16 -10.07 8.19
N ARG A 69 -6.11 -8.84 8.74
CA ARG A 69 -5.00 -7.93 8.48
C ARG A 69 -3.66 -8.58 8.87
N GLY A 70 -2.68 -8.46 7.98
CA GLY A 70 -1.37 -9.09 8.09
C GLY A 70 -1.30 -10.51 7.54
N MET A 71 -2.43 -11.15 7.22
CA MET A 71 -2.44 -12.48 6.61
C MET A 71 -2.16 -12.42 5.10
N GLN A 72 -1.81 -13.57 4.53
CA GLN A 72 -1.74 -13.71 3.07
C GLN A 72 -3.15 -13.78 2.46
N PRO A 73 -3.37 -13.21 1.27
CA PRO A 73 -4.69 -13.17 0.66
C PRO A 73 -5.23 -14.56 0.27
N GLY A 74 -4.35 -15.54 0.01
CA GLY A 74 -4.75 -16.93 -0.24
C GLY A 74 -5.51 -17.60 0.91
N TYR A 75 -5.46 -17.06 2.14
CA TYR A 75 -6.29 -17.59 3.24
C TYR A 75 -7.79 -17.33 3.07
N LEU A 76 -8.19 -16.40 2.20
CA LEU A 76 -9.60 -16.21 1.83
C LEU A 76 -10.12 -17.33 0.91
N ILE A 77 -9.22 -18.09 0.30
CA ILE A 77 -9.52 -19.03 -0.78
C ILE A 77 -9.25 -20.46 -0.28
N ASP A 78 -10.07 -21.38 -0.76
CA ASP A 78 -9.85 -22.81 -0.59
C ASP A 78 -8.47 -23.22 -1.11
N GLU A 79 -7.85 -24.20 -0.45
CA GLU A 79 -6.47 -24.61 -0.73
C GLU A 79 -6.23 -24.94 -2.20
N ALA A 80 -7.20 -25.60 -2.85
CA ALA A 80 -7.10 -26.02 -4.25
C ALA A 80 -6.98 -24.83 -5.23
N ASP A 81 -7.53 -23.67 -4.88
CA ASP A 81 -7.58 -22.48 -5.73
C ASP A 81 -6.57 -21.38 -5.35
N ARG A 82 -5.79 -21.55 -4.26
CA ARG A 82 -4.83 -20.52 -3.80
C ARG A 82 -3.84 -20.10 -4.87
N ALA A 83 -3.20 -21.07 -5.53
CA ALA A 83 -2.23 -20.77 -6.59
C ALA A 83 -2.89 -20.06 -7.79
N ARG A 84 -4.16 -20.33 -8.07
CA ARG A 84 -4.93 -19.62 -9.10
C ARG A 84 -5.22 -18.19 -8.67
N PHE A 85 -5.60 -17.98 -7.43
CA PHE A 85 -5.85 -16.65 -6.87
C PHE A 85 -4.58 -15.78 -6.86
N ASP A 86 -3.44 -16.33 -6.45
CA ASP A 86 -2.16 -15.60 -6.45
C ASP A 86 -1.74 -15.17 -7.86
N ARG A 87 -1.98 -16.01 -8.87
CA ARG A 87 -1.79 -15.63 -10.28
C ARG A 87 -2.72 -14.50 -10.71
N LEU A 88 -3.98 -14.51 -10.28
CA LEU A 88 -4.93 -13.45 -10.60
C LEU A 88 -4.53 -12.12 -9.94
N LEU A 89 -4.10 -12.12 -8.69
CA LEU A 89 -3.50 -10.95 -8.04
C LEU A 89 -2.24 -10.48 -8.77
N THR A 90 -1.48 -11.43 -9.32
CA THR A 90 -0.30 -11.13 -10.13
C THR A 90 -0.66 -10.40 -11.42
N VAL A 91 -1.68 -10.87 -12.13
CA VAL A 91 -2.24 -10.22 -13.32
C VAL A 91 -2.74 -8.82 -12.96
N VAL A 92 -3.59 -8.66 -11.93
CA VAL A 92 -4.14 -7.34 -11.53
C VAL A 92 -3.07 -6.27 -11.38
N MET A 93 -1.89 -6.62 -10.87
CA MET A 93 -0.79 -5.67 -10.65
C MET A 93 0.22 -5.60 -11.80
N GLY A 94 0.60 -6.73 -12.41
CA GLY A 94 1.67 -6.83 -13.40
C GLY A 94 1.21 -6.60 -14.84
N GLU A 95 0.01 -7.06 -15.17
CA GLU A 95 -0.70 -6.79 -16.42
C GLU A 95 -2.04 -6.12 -16.07
N PRO A 96 -2.01 -4.82 -15.70
CA PRO A 96 -3.10 -4.20 -14.97
C PRO A 96 -4.48 -4.47 -15.56
N ALA A 97 -5.29 -5.15 -14.77
CA ALA A 97 -6.61 -5.61 -15.16
C ALA A 97 -7.59 -5.52 -13.98
N VAL A 98 -8.87 -5.34 -14.31
CA VAL A 98 -9.96 -5.58 -13.38
C VAL A 98 -10.32 -7.06 -13.44
N VAL A 99 -10.35 -7.72 -12.28
CA VAL A 99 -10.73 -9.13 -12.17
C VAL A 99 -12.02 -9.26 -11.38
N GLU A 100 -12.99 -9.96 -11.95
CA GLU A 100 -14.26 -10.32 -11.32
C GLU A 100 -14.29 -11.85 -11.15
N LEU A 101 -14.58 -12.31 -9.94
CA LEU A 101 -14.65 -13.72 -9.59
C LEU A 101 -16.06 -14.08 -9.15
N GLN A 102 -16.53 -15.25 -9.57
CA GLN A 102 -17.65 -15.94 -8.93
C GLN A 102 -17.09 -17.00 -7.99
N LEU A 103 -17.51 -16.95 -6.74
CA LEU A 103 -17.00 -17.74 -5.64
C LEU A 103 -18.11 -18.58 -5.00
N GLU A 104 -17.72 -19.73 -4.47
CA GLU A 104 -18.61 -20.54 -3.64
C GLU A 104 -17.82 -21.14 -2.48
N ALA A 105 -18.41 -21.15 -1.30
CA ALA A 105 -17.91 -21.85 -0.13
C ALA A 105 -18.97 -22.84 0.36
N HIS A 106 -18.54 -23.96 0.92
CA HIS A 106 -19.42 -24.94 1.54
C HIS A 106 -18.98 -25.11 2.99
N GLY A 107 -19.94 -24.99 3.91
CA GLY A 107 -19.68 -25.22 5.33
C GLY A 107 -20.83 -25.96 6.00
N PRO A 108 -20.72 -26.23 7.31
CA PRO A 108 -21.79 -26.84 8.09
C PRO A 108 -23.13 -26.08 8.02
N GLY A 109 -23.09 -24.77 7.76
CA GLY A 109 -24.27 -23.91 7.59
C GLY A 109 -24.88 -23.91 6.18
N GLY A 110 -24.33 -24.64 5.23
CA GLY A 110 -24.79 -24.68 3.84
C GLY A 110 -23.79 -24.08 2.84
N GLY A 111 -24.25 -23.88 1.61
CA GLY A 111 -23.49 -23.24 0.55
C GLY A 111 -23.61 -21.72 0.62
N TYR A 112 -22.50 -21.02 0.42
CA TYR A 112 -22.43 -19.57 0.37
C TYR A 112 -21.87 -19.15 -0.98
N ARG A 113 -22.59 -18.29 -1.70
CA ARG A 113 -22.15 -17.76 -3.00
C ARG A 113 -21.73 -16.32 -2.85
N ALA A 114 -20.61 -15.99 -3.47
CA ALA A 114 -20.05 -14.66 -3.45
C ALA A 114 -19.56 -14.24 -4.84
N SER A 115 -19.50 -12.94 -5.06
CA SER A 115 -18.78 -12.29 -6.14
C SER A 115 -17.65 -11.48 -5.53
N MET A 116 -16.45 -11.55 -6.11
CA MET A 116 -15.30 -10.76 -5.68
C MET A 116 -14.78 -9.90 -6.82
N LEU A 117 -14.56 -8.62 -6.54
CA LEU A 117 -13.98 -7.65 -7.46
C LEU A 117 -12.57 -7.30 -6.99
N LEU A 118 -11.60 -7.30 -7.91
CA LEU A 118 -10.21 -6.94 -7.66
C LEU A 118 -9.78 -5.88 -8.67
N MET A 119 -9.25 -4.76 -8.17
CA MET A 119 -8.81 -3.62 -8.99
C MET A 119 -7.46 -3.10 -8.53
N PRO A 120 -6.55 -2.71 -9.45
CA PRO A 120 -5.23 -2.24 -9.07
C PRO A 120 -5.26 -0.86 -8.43
N LEU A 121 -4.31 -0.62 -7.54
CA LEU A 121 -4.00 0.68 -6.94
C LEU A 121 -2.51 0.94 -7.00
N ARG A 122 -2.14 2.22 -7.09
CA ARG A 122 -0.75 2.67 -6.92
C ARG A 122 -0.42 2.93 -5.45
N SER A 123 0.81 2.63 -5.07
CA SER A 123 1.44 3.19 -3.87
C SER A 123 1.68 4.68 -4.03
N ASP A 124 2.03 5.34 -2.93
CA ASP A 124 2.41 6.76 -2.95
C ASP A 124 3.67 7.02 -3.78
N PHE A 125 4.48 5.98 -4.05
CA PHE A 125 5.65 6.02 -4.91
C PHE A 125 5.33 5.73 -6.40
N GLY A 126 4.07 5.43 -6.72
CA GLY A 126 3.60 5.20 -8.08
C GLY A 126 3.59 3.75 -8.54
N ASP A 127 4.17 2.82 -7.77
CA ASP A 127 4.17 1.39 -8.07
C ASP A 127 2.77 0.80 -7.99
N ILE A 128 2.39 -0.04 -8.96
CA ILE A 128 1.14 -0.83 -8.90
C ILE A 128 1.40 -2.07 -8.06
N ASN A 129 1.43 -1.90 -6.75
CA ASN A 129 1.70 -2.97 -5.79
C ASN A 129 0.55 -3.20 -4.80
N ARG A 130 -0.61 -2.58 -5.04
CA ARG A 130 -1.79 -2.70 -4.19
C ARG A 130 -3.00 -3.14 -5.01
N VAL A 131 -3.91 -3.86 -4.36
CA VAL A 131 -5.19 -4.26 -4.93
C VAL A 131 -6.30 -3.82 -4.00
N LEU A 132 -7.28 -3.08 -4.53
CA LEU A 132 -8.58 -2.87 -3.91
C LEU A 132 -9.46 -4.08 -4.20
N GLY A 133 -9.83 -4.81 -3.15
CA GLY A 133 -10.75 -5.93 -3.23
C GLY A 133 -12.10 -5.61 -2.59
N CYS A 134 -13.17 -6.22 -3.09
CA CYS A 134 -14.48 -6.21 -2.45
C CYS A 134 -15.20 -7.52 -2.72
N THR A 135 -15.77 -8.12 -1.68
CA THR A 135 -16.53 -9.37 -1.79
C THR A 135 -17.99 -9.12 -1.43
N SER A 136 -18.89 -9.29 -2.38
CA SER A 136 -20.33 -9.32 -2.14
C SER A 136 -20.79 -10.76 -2.06
N GLY A 137 -21.66 -11.09 -1.13
CA GLY A 137 -22.23 -12.42 -1.04
C GLY A 137 -23.32 -12.44 0.01
N ASP A 138 -24.32 -13.26 -0.24
CA ASP A 138 -25.42 -13.46 0.69
C ASP A 138 -25.60 -14.96 0.91
N GLY A 139 -25.68 -15.34 2.18
CA GLY A 139 -26.14 -16.63 2.66
C GLY A 139 -26.83 -16.38 3.99
N GLU A 140 -28.04 -16.89 4.16
CA GLU A 140 -28.85 -16.64 5.36
C GLU A 140 -28.14 -17.07 6.65
N LEU A 141 -27.29 -18.10 6.55
CA LEU A 141 -26.47 -18.63 7.63
C LEU A 141 -25.14 -19.13 7.06
N PHE A 142 -24.02 -18.76 7.67
CA PHE A 142 -22.73 -19.40 7.41
C PHE A 142 -21.96 -19.64 8.71
N ALA A 143 -21.05 -20.61 8.70
CA ALA A 143 -20.13 -20.88 9.79
C ALA A 143 -18.71 -20.55 9.33
N ALA A 144 -18.09 -19.58 9.99
CA ALA A 144 -16.71 -19.22 9.72
C ALA A 144 -15.72 -20.33 10.16
N PRO A 145 -14.55 -20.44 9.52
CA PRO A 145 -14.10 -19.67 8.36
C PRO A 145 -14.74 -20.17 7.04
N LEU A 146 -15.03 -19.24 6.13
CA LEU A 146 -15.36 -19.56 4.74
C LEU A 146 -14.09 -19.77 3.92
N ALA A 147 -14.00 -20.91 3.25
CA ALA A 147 -12.96 -21.20 2.26
C ALA A 147 -13.60 -21.16 0.86
N PHE A 148 -13.31 -20.11 0.09
CA PHE A 148 -13.93 -19.91 -1.22
C PHE A 148 -13.22 -20.67 -2.34
N SER A 149 -13.94 -21.48 -3.10
CA SER A 149 -13.50 -22.00 -4.40
C SER A 149 -13.88 -21.02 -5.52
N ILE A 150 -13.06 -20.94 -6.57
CA ILE A 150 -13.24 -20.04 -7.72
C ILE A 150 -14.04 -20.76 -8.82
N ARG A 151 -15.31 -20.39 -8.97
CA ARG A 151 -16.23 -20.95 -9.99
C ARG A 151 -16.01 -20.36 -11.37
N ASP A 152 -15.90 -19.03 -11.44
CA ASP A 152 -15.74 -18.32 -12.71
C ASP A 152 -14.83 -17.10 -12.55
N VAL A 153 -14.20 -16.68 -13.65
CA VAL A 153 -13.26 -15.57 -13.70
C VAL A 153 -13.50 -14.76 -14.97
N ALA A 154 -13.74 -13.47 -14.81
CA ALA A 154 -13.69 -12.50 -15.88
C ALA A 154 -12.50 -11.54 -15.65
N VAL A 155 -11.65 -11.39 -16.66
CA VAL A 155 -10.50 -10.48 -16.64
C VAL A 155 -10.71 -9.42 -17.70
N THR A 156 -10.67 -8.15 -17.31
CA THR A 156 -10.79 -7.00 -18.21
C THR A 156 -9.49 -6.20 -18.16
N PRO A 157 -8.64 -6.27 -19.21
CA PRO A 157 -7.42 -5.48 -19.31
C PRO A 157 -7.72 -3.97 -19.20
N ILE A 158 -6.84 -3.22 -18.54
CA ILE A 158 -6.96 -1.76 -18.43
C ILE A 158 -6.07 -1.13 -19.50
N GLU A 159 -6.69 -0.44 -20.46
CA GLU A 159 -5.95 0.36 -21.44
C GLU A 159 -5.68 1.77 -20.90
N PRO A 160 -4.43 2.26 -20.96
CA PRO A 160 -4.14 3.65 -20.63
C PRO A 160 -4.78 4.55 -21.69
N SER A 161 -5.62 5.49 -21.25
CA SER A 161 -6.09 6.55 -22.12
C SER A 161 -4.95 7.53 -22.36
N GLN A 162 -4.59 7.81 -23.62
CA GLN A 162 -3.51 8.74 -23.98
C GLN A 162 -3.68 10.17 -23.44
N SER A 163 -4.85 10.49 -22.87
CA SER A 163 -5.21 11.79 -22.31
C SER A 163 -4.97 11.94 -20.80
N GLY A 164 -4.60 10.86 -20.09
CA GLY A 164 -4.62 10.79 -18.61
C GLY A 164 -3.35 11.27 -17.89
N GLU A 165 -2.29 11.64 -18.60
CA GLU A 165 -1.03 12.10 -17.99
C GLU A 165 -0.98 13.62 -17.81
N SER A 166 -2.03 14.21 -17.25
CA SER A 166 -1.80 15.43 -16.46
C SER A 166 -1.26 14.97 -15.12
N LYS A 167 0.06 14.99 -14.95
CA LYS A 167 0.74 14.82 -13.66
C LYS A 167 0.29 15.95 -12.73
N GLN A 168 -0.91 15.86 -12.19
CA GLN A 168 -1.27 16.61 -11.00
C GLN A 168 -0.40 16.04 -9.90
N LEU A 169 0.74 16.70 -9.70
CA LEU A 169 1.55 16.54 -8.51
C LEU A 169 0.58 16.68 -7.34
N LEU A 170 0.39 15.59 -6.59
CA LEU A 170 -0.25 15.66 -5.28
C LEU A 170 0.40 16.83 -4.54
N PRO A 171 -0.35 17.71 -3.86
CA PRO A 171 0.25 18.78 -3.08
C PRO A 171 1.14 18.14 -2.03
N GLY A 172 2.45 18.12 -2.29
CA GLY A 172 3.43 17.63 -1.33
C GLY A 172 3.41 18.57 -0.13
N PHE A 173 3.62 18.02 1.07
CA PHE A 173 3.90 18.83 2.27
C PHE A 173 5.28 19.50 2.23
N ALA A 174 5.97 19.45 1.09
CA ALA A 174 7.21 20.19 0.89
C ALA A 174 6.86 21.64 0.60
N GLU A 175 7.25 22.55 1.49
CA GLU A 175 7.37 23.97 1.14
C GLU A 175 8.25 24.11 -0.09
N ASP A 176 7.98 25.13 -0.92
CA ASP A 176 8.88 25.48 -2.02
C ASP A 176 10.30 25.62 -1.46
N GLN A 177 11.23 24.79 -1.96
CA GLN A 177 12.63 24.98 -1.63
C GLN A 177 13.02 26.35 -2.19
N ALA A 178 13.24 27.30 -1.29
CA ALA A 178 13.83 28.57 -1.66
C ALA A 178 15.16 28.29 -2.37
N ASP A 179 15.35 28.89 -3.53
CA ASP A 179 16.63 28.85 -4.23
C ASP A 179 17.73 29.25 -3.25
N PHE A 180 18.74 28.39 -3.10
CA PHE A 180 19.93 28.71 -2.32
C PHE A 180 20.63 29.88 -3.02
N ALA A 181 20.41 31.10 -2.54
CA ALA A 181 21.17 32.26 -2.95
C ALA A 181 22.55 32.17 -2.29
N PRO A 182 23.65 31.89 -3.02
CA PRO A 182 24.96 32.01 -2.43
C PRO A 182 25.18 33.48 -2.08
N ALA A 183 25.11 33.82 -0.79
CA ALA A 183 25.68 35.07 -0.34
C ALA A 183 27.16 35.04 -0.72
N THR A 184 27.60 35.95 -1.60
CA THR A 184 29.01 36.13 -1.91
C THR A 184 29.75 36.28 -0.58
N PRO A 185 30.59 35.33 -0.16
CA PRO A 185 31.26 35.45 1.13
C PRO A 185 32.21 36.64 1.02
N ALA A 186 31.92 37.71 1.77
CA ALA A 186 32.89 38.76 1.97
C ALA A 186 34.15 38.12 2.57
N PRO A 187 35.36 38.48 2.09
CA PRO A 187 36.59 37.89 2.59
C PRO A 187 36.65 38.08 4.11
N PRO A 188 37.00 37.03 4.89
CA PRO A 188 37.06 37.12 6.33
C PRO A 188 38.05 38.22 6.73
N LYS A 189 37.56 39.23 7.46
CA LYS A 189 38.42 40.28 8.02
C LYS A 189 39.23 39.68 9.17
N LEU A 190 40.46 39.28 8.89
CA LEU A 190 41.43 38.96 9.93
C LEU A 190 41.68 40.22 10.75
N ARG A 191 41.35 40.18 12.04
CA ARG A 191 41.83 41.17 13.01
C ARG A 191 43.03 40.57 13.71
N ALA A 192 44.18 41.23 13.61
CA ALA A 192 45.30 40.94 14.48
C ALA A 192 44.89 41.30 15.91
N ILE A 193 44.91 40.31 16.80
CA ILE A 193 44.77 40.54 18.24
C ILE A 193 46.21 40.62 18.74
N GLU A 194 46.64 41.80 19.21
CA GLU A 194 47.89 41.89 19.94
C GLU A 194 47.77 41.03 21.22
N GLY A 195 48.70 40.10 21.38
CA GLY A 195 48.70 39.15 22.49
C GLY A 195 48.71 39.88 23.83
N ASN A 196 47.99 39.34 24.82
CA ASN A 196 47.94 39.88 26.17
C ASN A 196 49.38 39.96 26.74
N PRO A 197 49.91 41.17 27.04
CA PRO A 197 51.27 41.33 27.55
C PRO A 197 51.45 40.74 28.95
N ASN A 198 50.36 40.41 29.65
CA ASN A 198 50.37 39.80 30.97
C ASN A 198 50.17 38.28 30.94
N ALA A 199 50.38 37.62 29.80
CA ALA A 199 50.29 36.16 29.73
C ALA A 199 51.38 35.50 30.60
N PRO A 200 51.02 34.64 31.58
CA PRO A 200 52.01 33.96 32.40
C PRO A 200 52.82 32.97 31.55
N THR A 201 54.14 33.18 31.51
CA THR A 201 55.13 32.33 30.83
C THR A 201 55.51 31.13 31.69
N THR A 202 54.55 30.25 31.99
CA THR A 202 54.88 28.98 32.64
C THR A 202 55.15 27.93 31.56
N PRO A 203 56.37 27.37 31.44
CA PRO A 203 56.61 26.26 30.53
C PRO A 203 55.76 25.06 30.97
N ARG A 204 54.91 24.55 30.06
CA ARG A 204 54.22 23.29 30.25
C ARG A 204 55.25 22.16 30.26
N ASP A 205 55.39 21.48 31.38
CA ASP A 205 56.14 20.22 31.47
C ASP A 205 55.50 19.18 30.52
N THR A 206 56.25 18.77 29.50
CA THR A 206 55.78 17.88 28.43
C THR A 206 55.99 16.40 28.73
N THR A 207 56.44 16.04 29.94
CA THR A 207 56.63 14.62 30.30
C THR A 207 55.34 13.93 30.75
N ARG A 208 54.37 13.77 29.82
CA ARG A 208 53.25 12.84 30.05
C ARG A 208 53.73 11.39 29.86
N LYS A 209 53.88 10.67 30.97
CA LYS A 209 54.09 9.22 31.01
C LYS A 209 52.81 8.50 30.59
N PHE A 210 52.81 7.85 29.43
CA PHE A 210 51.74 6.93 29.04
C PHE A 210 51.98 5.56 29.67
N ARG A 211 50.94 4.95 30.24
CA ARG A 211 50.96 3.58 30.75
C ARG A 211 50.00 2.74 29.93
N VAL A 212 50.54 1.72 29.26
CA VAL A 212 49.75 0.70 28.55
C VAL A 212 49.20 -0.29 29.57
N ILE A 213 47.94 -0.67 29.42
CA ILE A 213 47.24 -1.65 30.26
C ILE A 213 46.88 -2.81 29.34
N ASP A 214 47.52 -3.97 29.52
CA ASP A 214 47.15 -5.20 28.81
C ASP A 214 45.93 -5.85 29.49
N GLY A 215 44.88 -6.09 28.70
CA GLY A 215 43.65 -6.74 29.14
C GLY A 215 43.82 -8.27 29.24
N LYS A 216 43.23 -8.86 30.28
CA LYS A 216 43.00 -10.30 30.40
C LYS A 216 41.63 -10.67 29.89
#